data_AF-A0A6J1GV17-F1
#
_entry.id   AF-A0A6J1GV17-F1
#
_cell.length_a   1.000
_cell.length_b   1.000
_cell.length_c   1.000
_cell.angle_alpha   90.00
_cell.angle_beta   90.00
_cell.angle_gamma   90.00
#
_symmetry.space_group_name_H-M   'P 1'
#
loop_
_entity.id
_entity.type
_entity.pdbx_description
1 polymer ?
#
loop_
_entity_poly.entity_id
_entity_poly.type
_entity_poly.pdbx_seq_one_letter_code
_entity_poly.pdbx_strand_id
1 'polypeptide(L)'
;MDRSDSSSDESDDRQNLIEQNGTERLPSPRNRSTTFDIDDDRHFWPPIHRFRFSIPKFAFHKRYYYLLAAALPLCIIAIFFSADIRSLFSSVNISSTLGSSDSLSDRMRESELRALYLLRQQQLDFFDIWNHSNSTFNSTATNNLSSNSASGDAFIEDLKSAILKQISLNKEIQNVLLSPHRSGNLSEVVDDAQTMGTFTIDRCGKIDQKLSGKRTIEWKPKSNKFLFAICTSGQMSNHLICLQKHMFFAAILNRILVIPSHKVDYQFSRVIDIEHINTCLGRKVVISFEEFSEIRKHHLHIDRFICYFSKPDPCYVDDEHIKKLKNLGISMGKLESAWNEDAKKPTGKTVSDIESKFSSNEDVVAVGDIFFANVEKEWVNQPGGPIAHKCQTLIEPSRLIKLTAQRFIQTFLGKNYMAFHFRRHGFLKFCNAKQPSCFYPIPQAADCIIRMVERANVAVIYLSTDAAESEYGLLQSLLVLNGKSIPLVRRPPRNLAEKWDALLYRHGIEGDSQVSLRIQLFLHCNNYCYTQV
;
A
#
# COMPACT_ATOMS: atom_id res chain seq x y z
N MET A 1 -49.75 14.35 28.54
CA MET A 1 -50.06 15.68 27.98
C MET A 1 -49.44 16.68 28.93
N ASP A 2 -48.46 17.53 28.62
CA ASP A 2 -47.66 17.86 27.44
C ASP A 2 -46.35 18.50 28.02
N ARG A 3 -45.14 18.23 27.49
CA ARG A 3 -44.34 19.11 26.60
C ARG A 3 -44.31 20.58 27.08
N SER A 4 -43.19 21.31 27.18
CA SER A 4 -41.88 21.32 26.49
C SER A 4 -41.08 22.49 27.13
N ASP A 5 -39.81 22.32 27.49
CA ASP A 5 -38.58 22.76 26.76
C ASP A 5 -37.92 24.07 27.24
N SER A 6 -36.59 23.99 27.32
CA SER A 6 -35.55 25.02 27.06
C SER A 6 -35.02 25.90 28.21
N SER A 7 -33.67 25.89 28.33
CA SER A 7 -32.76 26.90 28.90
C SER A 7 -31.34 26.28 28.93
N SER A 8 -30.52 26.33 27.88
CA SER A 8 -29.55 27.39 27.52
C SER A 8 -28.74 28.02 28.67
N ASP A 9 -27.42 27.78 28.59
CA ASP A 9 -26.30 28.69 28.83
C ASP A 9 -25.76 29.04 30.24
N GLU A 10 -24.47 28.66 30.38
CA GLU A 10 -23.31 29.37 30.95
C GLU A 10 -23.03 29.50 32.47
N SER A 11 -21.74 29.18 32.75
CA SER A 11 -20.79 29.77 33.71
C SER A 11 -20.79 29.39 35.21
N ASP A 12 -19.54 29.28 35.70
CA ASP A 12 -19.02 29.22 37.08
C ASP A 12 -19.23 27.90 37.87
N ASP A 13 -18.23 27.29 38.49
CA ASP A 13 -17.36 27.88 39.52
C ASP A 13 -15.92 27.36 39.57
N ARG A 14 -15.06 28.30 39.98
CA ARG A 14 -13.66 28.15 40.39
C ARG A 14 -13.54 27.78 41.88
N GLN A 15 -12.34 27.29 42.22
CA GLN A 15 -11.67 27.27 43.54
C GLN A 15 -11.95 26.12 44.52
N ASN A 16 -10.91 25.30 44.75
CA ASN A 16 -10.19 25.31 46.03
C ASN A 16 -8.70 24.94 45.82
N LEU A 17 -7.81 25.86 46.20
CA LEU A 17 -6.36 25.71 46.39
C LEU A 17 -6.17 25.38 47.89
N ILE A 18 -5.30 24.47 48.31
CA ILE A 18 -3.87 24.60 48.72
C ILE A 18 -3.54 23.19 49.30
N GLU A 19 -2.43 22.52 49.01
CA GLU A 19 -1.15 22.68 49.72
C GLU A 19 0.03 22.07 48.94
N GLN A 20 1.09 22.87 48.77
CA GLN A 20 2.37 22.50 48.18
C GLN A 20 3.34 22.04 49.27
N ASN A 21 4.02 20.91 49.07
CA ASN A 21 5.45 20.78 49.38
C ASN A 21 6.04 19.49 48.80
N GLY A 22 7.26 19.58 48.24
CA GLY A 22 8.13 18.42 48.04
C GLY A 22 8.54 18.09 46.60
N THR A 23 9.43 18.90 46.03
CA THR A 23 10.64 18.50 45.30
C THR A 23 10.57 17.34 44.28
N GLU A 24 10.51 17.67 42.98
CA GLU A 24 11.51 17.28 41.95
C GLU A 24 11.12 17.83 40.57
N ARG A 25 12.09 18.37 39.83
CA ARG A 25 11.90 19.01 38.53
C ARG A 25 11.67 17.96 37.44
N LEU A 26 10.43 17.81 36.96
CA LEU A 26 10.13 17.14 35.69
C LEU A 26 10.16 18.13 34.51
N PRO A 27 10.79 17.81 33.36
CA PRO A 27 10.61 18.58 32.14
C PRO A 27 9.26 18.25 31.49
N SER A 28 8.57 19.31 31.05
CA SER A 28 7.31 19.30 30.29
C SER A 28 7.35 18.39 29.04
N PRO A 29 6.25 17.67 28.70
CA PRO A 29 6.19 16.88 27.47
C PRO A 29 6.04 17.81 26.26
N ARG A 30 7.10 17.88 25.45
CA ARG A 30 7.02 18.39 24.09
C ARG A 30 6.05 17.54 23.28
N ASN A 31 5.07 18.20 22.67
CA ASN A 31 4.28 17.71 21.54
C ASN A 31 5.19 17.00 20.53
N ARG A 32 5.17 15.67 20.52
CA ARG A 32 5.66 14.86 19.41
C ARG A 32 4.48 14.47 18.56
N SER A 33 4.40 15.06 17.37
CA SER A 33 3.76 14.43 16.22
C SER A 33 4.32 13.02 16.09
N THR A 34 3.46 12.00 16.21
CA THR A 34 3.84 10.61 16.02
C THR A 34 4.08 10.37 14.53
N THR A 35 5.30 10.61 14.09
CA THR A 35 5.85 10.00 12.88
C THR A 35 5.86 8.49 13.10
N PHE A 36 5.42 7.74 12.09
CA PHE A 36 5.53 6.29 12.01
C PHE A 36 6.96 5.84 12.33
N ASP A 37 7.20 5.34 13.55
CA ASP A 37 8.32 4.46 13.83
C ASP A 37 7.80 3.03 13.65
N ILE A 38 8.26 2.38 12.59
CA ILE A 38 8.14 0.94 12.43
C ILE A 38 9.18 0.35 13.36
N ASP A 39 8.71 -0.33 14.41
CA ASP A 39 9.53 -1.25 15.18
C ASP A 39 10.13 -2.25 14.17
N ASP A 40 11.45 -2.23 14.08
CA ASP A 40 12.23 -3.07 13.19
C ASP A 40 12.10 -4.51 13.70
N ASP A 41 11.17 -5.29 13.13
CA ASP A 41 10.97 -6.71 13.43
C ASP A 41 12.28 -7.49 13.22
N ARG A 42 13.05 -7.64 14.30
CA ARG A 42 14.34 -8.34 14.37
C ARG A 42 14.27 -9.87 14.24
N HIS A 43 13.20 -10.42 13.69
CA HIS A 43 13.06 -11.87 13.49
C HIS A 43 13.20 -12.32 12.03
N PHE A 44 13.30 -11.39 11.09
CA PHE A 44 13.83 -11.70 9.78
C PHE A 44 15.34 -11.52 9.86
N TRP A 45 16.09 -12.61 10.02
CA TRP A 45 17.39 -12.92 9.41
C TRP A 45 17.85 -14.29 9.95
N PRO A 46 18.32 -15.25 9.13
CA PRO A 46 19.20 -16.29 9.66
C PRO A 46 20.42 -15.60 10.27
N PRO A 47 21.06 -16.13 11.32
CA PRO A 47 22.26 -15.51 11.85
C PRO A 47 23.28 -15.47 10.71
N ILE A 48 23.52 -14.27 10.17
CA ILE A 48 24.76 -14.00 9.47
C ILE A 48 25.80 -14.22 10.55
N HIS A 49 26.45 -15.39 10.52
CA HIS A 49 27.77 -15.51 11.09
C HIS A 49 28.51 -14.27 10.65
N ARG A 50 28.76 -13.35 11.59
CA ARG A 50 29.82 -12.38 11.42
C ARG A 50 31.03 -13.24 11.10
N PHE A 51 31.40 -13.31 9.83
CA PHE A 51 32.76 -13.62 9.47
C PHE A 51 33.56 -12.49 10.11
N ARG A 52 33.97 -12.73 11.37
CA ARG A 52 35.25 -12.22 11.82
C ARG A 52 36.21 -12.74 10.77
N PHE A 53 36.64 -11.87 9.88
CA PHE A 53 37.95 -12.05 9.27
C PHE A 53 38.95 -12.05 10.43
N SER A 54 39.12 -13.21 11.05
CA SER A 54 40.37 -13.54 11.68
C SER A 54 41.34 -13.66 10.52
N ILE A 55 41.97 -12.53 10.17
CA ILE A 55 43.18 -12.55 9.36
C ILE A 55 44.12 -13.51 10.13
N PRO A 56 44.48 -14.67 9.57
CA PRO A 56 45.52 -15.47 10.18
C PRO A 56 46.75 -14.57 10.25
N LYS A 57 47.27 -14.34 11.47
CA LYS A 57 48.56 -13.67 11.65
C LYS A 57 49.63 -14.55 11.02
N PHE A 58 49.76 -14.48 9.70
CA PHE A 58 50.95 -14.92 9.04
C PHE A 58 52.04 -13.91 9.39
N ALA A 59 53.02 -14.38 10.16
CA ALA A 59 54.23 -13.63 10.46
C ALA A 59 55.06 -13.49 9.16
N PHE A 60 54.68 -12.55 8.30
CA PHE A 60 55.48 -12.17 7.15
C PHE A 60 56.29 -10.91 7.48
N HIS A 61 57.60 -11.02 7.31
CA HIS A 61 58.59 -9.99 7.65
C HIS A 61 58.29 -8.66 6.93
N LYS A 62 58.34 -7.53 7.67
CA LYS A 62 58.09 -6.16 7.17
C LYS A 62 58.83 -5.78 5.88
N ARG A 63 59.93 -6.46 5.53
CA ARG A 63 60.68 -6.23 4.27
C ARG A 63 59.91 -6.64 3.01
N TYR A 64 59.01 -7.61 3.08
CA TYR A 64 58.29 -8.12 1.89
C TYR A 64 57.21 -7.14 1.40
N TYR A 65 56.61 -6.37 2.31
CA TYR A 65 55.60 -5.37 1.97
C TYR A 65 56.16 -4.20 1.17
N TYR A 66 57.39 -3.76 1.48
CA TYR A 66 58.06 -2.70 0.72
C TYR A 66 58.44 -3.14 -0.69
N LEU A 67 58.86 -4.40 -0.86
CA LEU A 67 59.16 -4.96 -2.18
C LEU A 67 57.88 -5.13 -3.03
N LEU A 68 56.79 -5.62 -2.43
CA LEU A 68 55.51 -5.74 -3.13
C LEU A 68 54.92 -4.37 -3.51
N ALA A 69 54.99 -3.39 -2.61
CA ALA A 69 54.50 -2.03 -2.85
C ALA A 69 55.34 -1.28 -3.90
N ALA A 70 56.63 -1.58 -4.03
CA ALA A 70 57.48 -1.01 -5.08
C ALA A 70 57.30 -1.72 -6.44
N ALA A 71 57.08 -3.03 -6.44
CA ALA A 71 56.92 -3.82 -7.65
C ALA A 71 55.55 -3.65 -8.33
N LEU A 72 54.47 -3.47 -7.54
CA LEU A 72 53.11 -3.36 -8.07
C LEU A 72 52.90 -2.20 -9.08
N PRO A 73 53.33 -0.96 -8.81
CA PRO A 73 53.18 0.13 -9.78
C PRO A 73 54.05 -0.07 -11.03
N LEU A 74 55.22 -0.70 -10.90
CA LEU A 74 56.07 -1.03 -12.05
C LEU A 74 55.43 -2.09 -12.94
N CYS A 75 54.75 -3.10 -12.36
CA CYS A 75 53.99 -4.09 -13.13
C CYS A 75 52.78 -3.46 -13.84
N ILE A 76 52.08 -2.52 -13.19
CA ILE A 76 50.94 -1.81 -13.80
C ILE A 76 51.42 -0.95 -14.98
N ILE A 77 52.53 -0.23 -14.82
CA ILE A 77 53.14 0.58 -15.89
C ILE A 77 53.61 -0.33 -17.04
N ALA A 78 54.26 -1.45 -16.75
CA ALA A 78 54.68 -2.42 -17.77
C ALA A 78 53.49 -2.99 -18.56
N ILE A 79 52.38 -3.32 -17.90
CA ILE A 79 51.15 -3.78 -18.58
C ILE A 79 50.55 -2.65 -19.41
N PHE A 80 50.55 -1.41 -18.91
CA PHE A 80 50.00 -0.25 -19.62
C PHE A 80 50.78 0.08 -20.90
N PHE A 81 52.10 -0.15 -20.92
CA PHE A 81 52.94 0.08 -22.10
C PHE A 81 53.11 -1.13 -23.02
N SER A 82 52.79 -2.35 -22.55
CA SER A 82 52.90 -3.60 -23.33
C SER A 82 51.56 -4.02 -23.97
N ALA A 83 50.43 -3.56 -23.43
CA ALA A 83 49.12 -3.85 -23.99
C ALA A 83 48.72 -2.76 -24.99
N ASP A 84 48.59 -3.11 -26.27
CA ASP A 84 48.01 -2.24 -27.29
C ASP A 84 46.51 -2.08 -27.02
N ILE A 85 46.18 -1.09 -26.20
CA ILE A 85 44.83 -0.83 -25.67
C ILE A 85 43.83 -0.53 -26.81
N ARG A 86 44.29 -0.14 -28.01
CA ARG A 86 43.41 0.06 -29.18
C ARG A 86 42.84 -1.23 -29.75
N SER A 87 43.52 -2.36 -29.58
CA SER A 87 43.05 -3.67 -30.07
C SER A 87 41.99 -4.33 -29.16
N LEU A 88 41.99 -3.98 -27.87
CA LEU A 88 41.03 -4.52 -26.88
C LEU A 88 39.66 -3.82 -26.92
N PHE A 89 39.59 -2.56 -27.39
CA PHE A 89 38.33 -1.83 -27.55
C PHE A 89 37.69 -1.96 -28.95
N SER A 90 38.34 -2.64 -29.90
CA SER A 90 37.84 -2.81 -31.27
C SER A 90 37.27 -4.21 -31.56
N SER A 91 37.34 -5.14 -30.60
CA SER A 91 37.02 -6.57 -30.82
C SER A 91 35.87 -7.13 -29.97
N VAL A 92 35.13 -6.28 -29.25
CA VAL A 92 33.92 -6.70 -28.53
C VAL A 92 32.68 -6.28 -29.32
N ASN A 93 32.35 -7.08 -30.32
CA ASN A 93 31.05 -7.06 -30.98
C ASN A 93 30.03 -7.76 -30.07
N ILE A 94 29.46 -7.02 -29.11
CA ILE A 94 28.27 -7.45 -28.36
C ILE A 94 27.10 -6.61 -28.85
N SER A 95 26.55 -7.04 -29.99
CA SER A 95 25.22 -6.66 -30.43
C SER A 95 24.33 -7.89 -30.30
N SER A 96 23.08 -7.65 -29.90
CA SER A 96 21.97 -8.58 -29.66
C SER A 96 21.98 -9.29 -28.28
N THR A 97 21.34 -8.63 -27.29
CA THR A 97 20.42 -9.22 -26.27
C THR A 97 20.15 -8.30 -25.06
N LEU A 98 20.79 -7.11 -24.96
CA LEU A 98 20.57 -6.14 -23.87
C LEU A 98 19.85 -4.85 -24.32
N GLY A 99 18.70 -4.99 -25.00
CA GLY A 99 18.07 -3.86 -25.72
C GLY A 99 17.11 -2.95 -24.94
N SER A 100 16.82 -3.19 -23.66
CA SER A 100 15.73 -2.45 -22.97
C SER A 100 16.17 -1.44 -21.91
N SER A 101 17.36 -1.58 -21.30
CA SER A 101 17.83 -0.65 -20.27
C SER A 101 18.58 0.55 -20.84
N ASP A 102 19.40 0.34 -21.88
CA ASP A 102 20.22 1.41 -22.48
C ASP A 102 19.35 2.43 -23.22
N SER A 103 18.29 1.98 -23.91
CA SER A 103 17.37 2.87 -24.63
C SER A 103 16.56 3.79 -23.73
N LEU A 104 16.25 3.39 -22.48
CA LEU A 104 15.51 4.22 -21.54
C LEU A 104 16.43 5.25 -20.86
N SER A 105 17.63 4.84 -20.49
CA SER A 105 18.67 5.73 -19.94
C SER A 105 19.08 6.80 -20.95
N ASP A 106 19.28 6.42 -22.22
CA ASP A 106 19.64 7.36 -23.28
C ASP A 106 18.51 8.35 -23.59
N ARG A 107 17.25 7.88 -23.61
CA ARG A 107 16.06 8.74 -23.79
C ARG A 107 15.85 9.69 -22.62
N MET A 108 16.14 9.26 -21.39
CA MET A 108 16.11 10.11 -20.20
C MET A 108 17.17 11.21 -20.30
N ARG A 109 18.41 10.83 -20.62
CA ARG A 109 19.52 11.78 -20.80
C ARG A 109 19.26 12.80 -21.92
N GLU A 110 18.72 12.35 -23.04
CA GLU A 110 18.32 13.23 -24.15
C GLU A 110 17.23 14.22 -23.72
N SER A 111 16.23 13.74 -22.97
CA SER A 111 15.14 14.58 -22.46
C SER A 111 15.62 15.58 -21.41
N GLU A 112 16.55 15.19 -20.55
CA GLU A 112 17.19 16.10 -19.58
C GLU A 112 17.98 17.21 -20.30
N LEU A 113 18.76 16.87 -21.33
CA LEU A 113 19.51 17.86 -22.11
C LEU A 113 18.57 18.81 -22.85
N ARG A 114 17.48 18.30 -23.42
CA ARG A 114 16.46 19.12 -24.08
C ARG A 114 15.71 20.02 -23.10
N ALA A 115 15.42 19.53 -21.89
CA ALA A 115 14.83 20.34 -20.82
C ALA A 115 15.79 21.45 -20.36
N LEU A 116 17.09 21.16 -20.22
CA LEU A 116 18.11 22.16 -19.90
C LEU A 116 18.24 23.23 -20.99
N TYR A 117 18.16 22.84 -22.27
CA TYR A 117 18.14 23.77 -23.39
C TYR A 117 16.93 24.71 -23.31
N LEU A 118 15.72 24.16 -23.10
CA LEU A 118 14.50 24.96 -22.95
C LEU A 118 14.54 25.87 -21.72
N LEU A 119 15.07 25.41 -20.58
CA LEU A 119 15.28 26.25 -19.39
C LEU A 119 16.23 27.41 -19.66
N ARG A 120 17.30 27.17 -20.43
CA ARG A 120 18.22 28.24 -20.85
C ARG A 120 17.54 29.24 -21.77
N GLN A 121 16.71 28.77 -22.70
CA GLN A 121 15.90 29.63 -23.57
C GLN A 121 14.91 30.47 -22.74
N GLN A 122 14.28 29.85 -21.74
CA GLN A 122 13.41 30.54 -20.80
C GLN A 122 14.11 31.67 -20.06
N GLN A 123 15.32 31.38 -19.55
CA GLN A 123 16.13 32.34 -18.82
C GLN A 123 16.50 33.54 -19.71
N LEU A 124 16.89 33.31 -20.96
CA LEU A 124 17.21 34.37 -21.91
C LEU A 124 15.97 35.22 -22.24
N ASP A 125 14.84 34.60 -22.55
CA ASP A 125 13.60 35.31 -22.84
C ASP A 125 13.12 36.13 -21.62
N PHE A 126 13.31 35.64 -20.38
CA PHE A 126 13.03 36.42 -19.17
C PHE A 126 13.97 37.62 -19.00
N PHE A 127 15.25 37.47 -19.32
CA PHE A 127 16.20 38.59 -19.32
C PHE A 127 15.81 39.65 -20.36
N ASP A 128 15.34 39.24 -21.53
CA ASP A 128 14.89 40.17 -22.57
C ASP A 128 13.63 40.93 -22.14
N ILE A 129 12.66 40.25 -21.51
CA ILE A 129 11.46 40.88 -20.93
C ILE A 129 11.84 41.88 -19.83
N TRP A 130 12.81 41.52 -18.97
CA TRP A 130 13.31 42.38 -17.90
C TRP A 130 14.02 43.64 -18.43
N ASN A 131 14.86 43.48 -19.45
CA ASN A 131 15.58 44.59 -20.07
C ASN A 131 14.65 45.53 -20.84
N HIS A 132 13.64 45.00 -21.54
CA HIS A 132 12.62 45.81 -22.19
C HIS A 132 11.72 46.56 -21.20
N SER A 133 11.44 45.97 -20.03
CA SER A 133 10.72 46.67 -18.97
C SER A 133 11.56 47.84 -18.41
N ASN A 134 12.86 47.63 -18.17
CA ASN A 134 13.74 48.67 -17.60
C ASN A 134 14.14 49.79 -18.57
N SER A 135 14.29 49.53 -19.87
CA SER A 135 14.66 50.60 -20.84
C SER A 135 13.55 51.65 -21.00
N THR A 136 12.30 51.27 -20.76
CA THR A 136 11.14 52.14 -20.91
C THR A 136 10.86 52.97 -19.64
N PHE A 137 11.16 52.43 -18.45
CA PHE A 137 11.10 53.19 -17.19
C PHE A 137 12.17 54.29 -17.09
N ASN A 138 13.31 54.14 -17.76
CA ASN A 138 14.33 55.20 -17.85
C ASN A 138 14.05 56.23 -18.96
N SER A 139 13.13 55.94 -19.88
CA SER A 139 12.78 56.83 -21.00
C SER A 139 11.67 57.84 -20.65
N THR A 140 11.10 57.78 -19.45
CA THR A 140 10.03 58.69 -18.99
C THR A 140 10.52 59.86 -18.12
N ALA A 141 11.84 60.02 -17.95
CA ALA A 141 12.43 61.14 -17.21
C ALA A 141 12.95 62.27 -18.12
N THR A 142 12.28 62.59 -19.24
CA THR A 142 12.48 63.87 -19.95
C THR A 142 11.23 64.30 -20.71
N ASN A 143 10.50 65.23 -20.08
CA ASN A 143 9.55 66.24 -20.61
C ASN A 143 9.03 66.09 -22.06
N ASN A 144 7.73 65.78 -22.22
CA ASN A 144 6.75 66.77 -22.73
C ASN A 144 5.32 66.22 -22.69
N LEU A 145 4.39 67.07 -22.26
CA LEU A 145 2.94 66.85 -22.31
C LEU A 145 2.45 66.84 -23.77
N SER A 146 1.97 65.70 -24.23
CA SER A 146 0.87 65.62 -25.20
C SER A 146 0.29 64.21 -25.27
N SER A 147 -1.01 64.14 -25.00
CA SER A 147 -1.97 63.05 -25.25
C SER A 147 -1.52 61.89 -26.15
N ASN A 148 -1.54 60.67 -25.59
CA ASN A 148 -2.16 59.49 -26.20
C ASN A 148 -2.20 58.33 -25.19
N SER A 149 -3.36 58.10 -24.59
CA SER A 149 -3.68 56.96 -23.70
C SER A 149 -3.85 55.63 -24.45
N ALA A 150 -3.05 55.39 -25.49
CA ALA A 150 -3.07 54.19 -26.33
C ALA A 150 -1.79 53.33 -26.18
N SER A 151 -0.71 53.89 -25.61
CA SER A 151 0.58 53.20 -25.46
C SER A 151 0.67 52.28 -24.25
N GLY A 152 -0.13 52.52 -23.20
CA GLY A 152 -0.15 51.68 -21.99
C GLY A 152 -0.84 50.33 -22.18
N ASP A 153 -1.83 50.26 -23.07
CA ASP A 153 -2.62 49.04 -23.32
C ASP A 153 -1.86 48.04 -24.18
N ALA A 154 -1.13 48.53 -25.20
CA ALA A 154 -0.26 47.71 -26.04
C ALA A 154 0.89 47.05 -25.24
N PHE A 155 1.48 47.77 -24.29
CA PHE A 155 2.54 47.23 -23.43
C PHE A 155 2.02 46.12 -22.49
N ILE A 156 0.83 46.30 -21.91
CA ILE A 156 0.23 45.29 -21.02
C ILE A 156 -0.12 44.03 -21.82
N GLU A 157 -0.64 44.16 -23.05
CA GLU A 157 -0.89 43.01 -23.92
C GLU A 157 0.42 42.34 -24.39
N ASP A 158 1.48 43.09 -24.69
CA ASP A 158 2.80 42.54 -25.02
C ASP A 158 3.40 41.77 -23.83
N LEU A 159 3.34 42.33 -22.61
CA LEU A 159 3.81 41.66 -21.40
C LEU A 159 2.99 40.40 -21.09
N LYS A 160 1.66 40.45 -21.25
CA LYS A 160 0.76 39.32 -21.08
C LYS A 160 1.04 38.21 -22.11
N SER A 161 1.29 38.57 -23.36
CA SER A 161 1.68 37.61 -24.40
C SER A 161 3.04 36.97 -24.11
N ALA A 162 4.00 37.75 -23.61
CA ALA A 162 5.32 37.28 -23.21
C ALA A 162 5.22 36.32 -22.02
N ILE A 163 4.41 36.63 -21.00
CA ILE A 163 4.15 35.74 -19.85
C ILE A 163 3.46 34.45 -20.30
N LEU A 164 2.47 34.53 -21.21
CA LEU A 164 1.81 33.33 -21.76
C LEU A 164 2.79 32.44 -22.54
N LYS A 165 3.73 33.04 -23.28
CA LYS A 165 4.83 32.33 -23.94
C LYS A 165 5.70 31.58 -22.91
N GLN A 166 6.01 32.21 -21.78
CA GLN A 166 6.77 31.56 -20.69
C GLN A 166 6.02 30.41 -20.02
N ILE A 167 4.70 30.55 -19.83
CA ILE A 167 3.84 29.49 -19.32
C ILE A 167 3.79 28.31 -20.30
N SER A 168 3.71 28.59 -21.60
CA SER A 168 3.78 27.56 -22.65
C SER A 168 5.11 26.82 -22.64
N LEU A 169 6.22 27.54 -22.47
CA LEU A 169 7.56 26.96 -22.45
C LEU A 169 7.80 26.11 -21.19
N ASN A 170 7.27 26.51 -20.04
CA ASN A 170 7.21 25.66 -18.83
C ASN A 170 6.49 24.33 -19.08
N LYS A 171 5.37 24.37 -19.80
CA LYS A 171 4.61 23.18 -20.17
C LYS A 171 5.40 22.28 -21.12
N GLU A 172 6.19 22.87 -22.02
CA GLU A 172 7.08 22.13 -22.91
C GLU A 172 8.22 21.44 -22.14
N ILE A 173 8.86 22.14 -21.20
CA ILE A 173 9.89 21.56 -20.32
C ILE A 173 9.33 20.36 -19.55
N GLN A 174 8.14 20.50 -18.97
CA GLN A 174 7.46 19.41 -18.27
C GLN A 174 7.19 18.23 -19.21
N ASN A 175 6.65 18.48 -20.40
CA ASN A 175 6.36 17.42 -21.37
C ASN A 175 7.63 16.69 -21.82
N VAL A 176 8.74 17.40 -22.03
CA VAL A 176 10.03 16.82 -22.41
C VAL A 176 10.56 15.92 -21.29
N LEU A 177 10.56 16.39 -20.03
CA LEU A 177 10.98 15.61 -18.87
C LEU A 177 10.12 14.36 -18.62
N LEU A 178 8.83 14.42 -18.96
CA LEU A 178 7.88 13.31 -18.79
C LEU A 178 7.86 12.35 -20.00
N SER A 179 8.42 12.74 -21.14
CA SER A 179 8.38 11.96 -22.39
C SER A 179 9.08 10.60 -22.34
N PRO A 180 10.19 10.39 -21.61
CA PRO A 180 10.80 9.05 -21.44
C PRO A 180 9.90 8.11 -20.66
N HIS A 181 9.04 8.66 -19.80
CA HIS A 181 8.12 7.90 -18.95
C HIS A 181 6.77 7.64 -19.63
N ARG A 182 6.51 8.26 -20.80
CA ARG A 182 5.33 8.00 -21.61
C ARG A 182 5.57 6.75 -22.46
N SER A 183 5.12 5.60 -21.97
CA SER A 183 5.20 4.34 -22.73
C SER A 183 4.41 4.45 -24.04
N GLY A 184 5.09 4.25 -25.17
CA GLY A 184 4.56 4.45 -26.52
C GLY A 184 3.53 3.40 -26.95
N ASN A 185 2.57 3.85 -27.76
CA ASN A 185 1.80 3.01 -28.68
C ASN A 185 2.74 2.51 -29.78
N LEU A 186 3.07 1.22 -29.78
CA LEU A 186 3.46 0.53 -31.01
C LEU A 186 2.28 -0.37 -31.41
N SER A 187 1.53 0.07 -32.41
CA SER A 187 0.68 -0.80 -33.20
C SER A 187 1.55 -1.53 -34.21
N GLU A 188 1.70 -2.84 -34.06
CA GLU A 188 1.99 -3.72 -35.19
C GLU A 188 0.94 -4.83 -35.19
N VAL A 189 0.16 -4.84 -36.28
CA VAL A 189 -0.82 -5.86 -36.63
C VAL A 189 -0.09 -6.93 -37.42
N VAL A 190 -0.05 -8.16 -36.91
CA VAL A 190 0.06 -9.38 -37.72
C VAL A 190 -0.77 -10.48 -37.06
N ASP A 191 -1.64 -11.09 -37.86
CA ASP A 191 -2.61 -12.13 -37.54
C ASP A 191 -2.00 -13.52 -37.22
N ASP A 192 -2.72 -14.18 -36.31
CA ASP A 192 -3.06 -15.61 -36.18
C ASP A 192 -1.98 -16.71 -36.27
N ALA A 193 -1.63 -17.27 -35.09
CA ALA A 193 -1.44 -18.71 -34.88
C ALA A 193 -1.41 -19.05 -33.36
N GLN A 194 -2.05 -20.16 -33.02
CA GLN A 194 -2.45 -20.62 -31.69
C GLN A 194 -1.30 -20.94 -30.70
N THR A 195 -1.65 -20.85 -29.40
CA THR A 195 -1.11 -21.64 -28.27
C THR A 195 0.11 -21.11 -27.50
N MET A 196 -0.13 -20.15 -26.60
CA MET A 196 0.28 -20.13 -25.18
C MET A 196 0.04 -18.70 -24.68
N GLY A 197 -0.49 -18.55 -23.45
CA GLY A 197 -0.97 -17.28 -22.91
C GLY A 197 0.04 -16.14 -22.94
N THR A 198 0.06 -15.40 -24.05
CA THR A 198 0.75 -14.13 -24.17
C THR A 198 -0.08 -13.09 -23.44
N PHE A 199 0.50 -12.55 -22.37
CA PHE A 199 0.00 -11.38 -21.65
C PHE A 199 -0.07 -10.18 -22.61
N THR A 200 -1.21 -10.03 -23.28
CA THR A 200 -1.60 -8.73 -23.82
C THR A 200 -1.77 -7.80 -22.61
N ILE A 201 -0.90 -6.81 -22.52
CA ILE A 201 -0.92 -5.81 -21.45
C ILE A 201 -2.13 -4.90 -21.70
N ASP A 202 -3.30 -5.36 -21.28
CA ASP A 202 -4.50 -4.56 -21.19
C ASP A 202 -4.38 -3.69 -19.92
N ARG A 203 -3.67 -2.56 -20.10
CA ARG A 203 -2.94 -1.84 -19.05
C ARG A 203 -3.81 -1.26 -17.92
N CYS A 204 -5.12 -1.17 -18.10
CA CYS A 204 -6.05 -0.79 -17.04
C CYS A 204 -7.41 -1.51 -17.35
N GLY A 205 -7.41 -2.85 -17.32
CA GLY A 205 -8.57 -3.70 -17.66
C GLY A 205 -9.61 -3.79 -16.53
N LYS A 206 -10.90 -3.78 -16.89
CA LYS A 206 -12.00 -4.02 -15.94
C LYS A 206 -12.11 -5.51 -15.67
N ILE A 207 -11.99 -5.94 -14.41
CA ILE A 207 -12.30 -7.33 -14.04
C ILE A 207 -13.82 -7.49 -14.08
N ASP A 208 -14.33 -8.13 -15.12
CA ASP A 208 -15.75 -8.51 -15.18
C ASP A 208 -16.04 -9.57 -14.11
N GLN A 209 -16.85 -9.18 -13.12
CA GLN A 209 -17.39 -10.09 -12.11
C GLN A 209 -18.50 -10.95 -12.74
N LYS A 210 -18.15 -11.88 -13.64
CA LYS A 210 -19.13 -12.86 -14.14
C LYS A 210 -19.61 -13.70 -12.95
N LEU A 211 -20.84 -13.42 -12.50
CA LEU A 211 -21.45 -14.10 -11.35
C LEU A 211 -22.06 -15.46 -11.71
N SER A 212 -22.21 -15.76 -13.00
CA SER A 212 -22.80 -17.01 -13.50
C SER A 212 -21.74 -18.09 -13.66
N GLY A 213 -21.96 -19.29 -13.11
CA GLY A 213 -21.03 -20.41 -13.17
C GLY A 213 -20.06 -20.54 -11.97
N LYS A 214 -20.29 -19.84 -10.86
CA LYS A 214 -19.41 -19.93 -9.67
C LYS A 214 -19.49 -21.31 -9.01
N ARG A 215 -18.33 -21.90 -8.76
CA ARG A 215 -18.22 -23.05 -7.85
C ARG A 215 -18.40 -22.51 -6.42
N THR A 216 -19.37 -22.99 -5.66
CA THR A 216 -19.55 -22.54 -4.26
C THR A 216 -19.81 -23.74 -3.35
N ILE A 217 -19.46 -23.59 -2.07
CA ILE A 217 -19.75 -24.58 -1.02
C ILE A 217 -20.78 -24.02 -0.05
N GLU A 218 -21.76 -24.84 0.34
CA GLU A 218 -22.70 -24.49 1.40
C GLU A 218 -22.06 -24.79 2.76
N TRP A 219 -22.04 -23.81 3.66
CA TRP A 219 -21.48 -23.98 4.99
C TRP A 219 -22.55 -24.54 5.95
N LYS A 220 -22.45 -25.85 6.27
CA LYS A 220 -23.36 -26.54 7.19
C LYS A 220 -22.63 -27.03 8.45
N PRO A 221 -22.35 -26.14 9.42
CA PRO A 221 -21.58 -26.53 10.59
C PRO A 221 -22.34 -27.58 11.42
N LYS A 222 -21.60 -28.58 11.93
CA LYS A 222 -22.11 -29.55 12.91
C LYS A 222 -22.26 -28.86 14.27
N SER A 223 -23.31 -29.23 15.00
CA SER A 223 -23.54 -28.70 16.35
C SER A 223 -22.36 -29.02 17.27
N ASN A 224 -21.94 -28.04 18.09
CA ASN A 224 -20.83 -28.14 19.04
C ASN A 224 -19.47 -28.53 18.44
N LYS A 225 -19.26 -28.32 17.14
CA LYS A 225 -17.97 -28.50 16.47
C LYS A 225 -17.41 -27.15 16.03
N PHE A 226 -16.24 -26.81 16.55
CA PHE A 226 -15.62 -25.50 16.40
C PHE A 226 -14.29 -25.60 15.66
N LEU A 227 -14.00 -24.58 14.86
CA LEU A 227 -12.69 -24.29 14.29
C LEU A 227 -12.19 -22.96 14.88
N PHE A 228 -11.14 -23.02 15.68
CA PHE A 228 -10.50 -21.83 16.25
C PHE A 228 -9.52 -21.24 15.23
N ALA A 229 -9.75 -20.00 14.80
CA ALA A 229 -8.91 -19.34 13.82
C ALA A 229 -7.63 -18.78 14.45
N ILE A 230 -6.50 -18.95 13.77
CA ILE A 230 -5.22 -18.36 14.16
C ILE A 230 -4.66 -17.57 12.98
N CYS A 231 -4.52 -16.26 13.16
CA CYS A 231 -3.92 -15.37 12.18
C CYS A 231 -2.88 -14.51 12.90
N THR A 232 -1.62 -14.64 12.49
CA THR A 232 -0.46 -14.01 13.15
C THR A 232 0.40 -13.23 12.16
N SER A 233 0.24 -13.48 10.86
CA SER A 233 1.15 -13.01 9.82
C SER A 233 0.73 -11.65 9.23
N GLY A 234 1.48 -10.62 9.60
CA GLY A 234 1.51 -9.32 8.92
C GLY A 234 0.42 -8.34 9.35
N GLN A 235 -0.09 -7.54 8.41
CA GLN A 235 -1.00 -6.43 8.72
C GLN A 235 -2.48 -6.83 8.57
N MET A 236 -3.41 -5.95 8.95
CA MET A 236 -4.86 -6.16 8.90
C MET A 236 -5.36 -6.84 7.61
N SER A 237 -4.89 -6.42 6.43
CA SER A 237 -5.29 -7.04 5.16
C SER A 237 -4.92 -8.52 5.07
N ASN A 238 -3.76 -8.91 5.60
CA ASN A 238 -3.32 -10.30 5.65
C ASN A 238 -4.18 -11.11 6.63
N HIS A 239 -4.52 -10.53 7.79
CA HIS A 239 -5.39 -11.17 8.76
C HIS A 239 -6.81 -11.36 8.21
N LEU A 240 -7.34 -10.42 7.43
CA LEU A 240 -8.63 -10.59 6.74
C LEU A 240 -8.58 -11.69 5.69
N ILE A 241 -7.49 -11.82 4.93
CA ILE A 241 -7.29 -12.92 3.97
C ILE A 241 -7.17 -14.25 4.71
N CYS A 242 -6.40 -14.28 5.80
CA CYS A 242 -6.26 -15.44 6.67
C CYS A 242 -7.62 -15.87 7.24
N LEU A 243 -8.44 -14.93 7.71
CA LEU A 243 -9.79 -15.19 8.20
C LEU A 243 -10.72 -15.72 7.10
N GLN A 244 -10.67 -15.15 5.89
CA GLN A 244 -11.41 -15.66 4.73
C GLN A 244 -11.06 -17.12 4.42
N LYS A 245 -9.77 -17.46 4.47
CA LYS A 245 -9.31 -18.85 4.30
C LYS A 245 -9.78 -19.75 5.43
N HIS A 246 -9.80 -19.26 6.68
CA HIS A 246 -10.35 -20.01 7.80
C HIS A 246 -11.87 -20.23 7.67
N MET A 247 -12.61 -19.26 7.14
CA MET A 247 -14.03 -19.45 6.81
C MET A 247 -14.22 -20.56 5.77
N PHE A 248 -13.35 -20.61 4.75
CA PHE A 248 -13.39 -21.68 3.75
C PHE A 248 -13.06 -23.05 4.36
N PHE A 249 -12.03 -23.14 5.21
CA PHE A 249 -11.70 -24.37 5.93
C PHE A 249 -12.84 -24.81 6.87
N ALA A 250 -13.45 -23.87 7.60
CA ALA A 250 -14.57 -24.16 8.47
C ALA A 250 -15.80 -24.67 7.70
N ALA A 251 -16.03 -24.14 6.48
CA ALA A 251 -17.08 -24.63 5.59
C ALA A 251 -16.82 -26.06 5.11
N ILE A 252 -15.60 -26.38 4.66
CA ILE A 252 -15.20 -27.73 4.25
C ILE A 252 -15.35 -28.71 5.41
N LEU A 253 -14.83 -28.35 6.58
CA LEU A 253 -14.80 -29.22 7.76
C LEU A 253 -16.14 -29.28 8.51
N ASN A 254 -17.15 -28.52 8.05
CA ASN A 254 -18.45 -28.39 8.69
C ASN A 254 -18.34 -28.01 10.18
N ARG A 255 -17.59 -26.94 10.47
CA ARG A 255 -17.36 -26.41 11.83
C ARG A 255 -17.80 -24.96 11.94
N ILE A 256 -18.22 -24.55 13.13
CA ILE A 256 -18.44 -23.14 13.48
C ILE A 256 -17.07 -22.48 13.62
N LEU A 257 -16.85 -21.37 12.94
CA LEU A 257 -15.61 -20.60 13.05
C LEU A 257 -15.64 -19.73 14.31
N VAL A 258 -14.60 -19.83 15.13
CA VAL A 258 -14.39 -18.97 16.29
C VAL A 258 -13.37 -17.91 15.92
N ILE A 259 -13.79 -16.64 16.00
CA ILE A 259 -12.90 -15.49 15.84
C ILE A 259 -12.09 -15.32 17.14
N PRO A 260 -10.75 -15.17 17.07
CA PRO A 260 -9.91 -15.03 18.25
C PRO A 260 -10.21 -13.75 19.05
N SER A 261 -9.85 -13.78 20.33
CA SER A 261 -9.98 -12.61 21.21
C SER A 261 -9.03 -11.49 20.80
N HIS A 262 -9.43 -10.24 21.08
CA HIS A 262 -8.60 -9.05 20.90
C HIS A 262 -7.29 -9.05 21.74
N LYS A 263 -7.15 -9.98 22.68
CA LYS A 263 -5.94 -10.21 23.47
C LYS A 263 -4.88 -11.05 22.74
N VAL A 264 -5.27 -11.76 21.68
CA VAL A 264 -4.42 -12.64 20.88
C VAL A 264 -4.20 -12.06 19.49
N ASP A 265 -5.25 -11.51 18.89
CA ASP A 265 -5.25 -10.94 17.54
C ASP A 265 -6.04 -9.60 17.56
N TYR A 266 -6.34 -9.05 16.38
CA TYR A 266 -7.13 -7.86 16.19
C TYR A 266 -8.54 -7.96 16.78
N GLN A 267 -9.12 -6.80 17.12
CA GLN A 267 -10.49 -6.70 17.61
C GLN A 267 -11.45 -6.69 16.41
N PHE A 268 -11.64 -7.85 15.79
CA PHE A 268 -12.43 -8.00 14.57
C PHE A 268 -13.86 -7.46 14.68
N SER A 269 -14.50 -7.52 15.86
CA SER A 269 -15.84 -6.96 16.07
C SER A 269 -15.94 -5.44 15.83
N ARG A 270 -14.83 -4.70 15.91
CA ARG A 270 -14.78 -3.27 15.54
C ARG A 270 -14.68 -3.06 14.03
N VAL A 271 -14.16 -4.05 13.32
CA VAL A 271 -13.70 -3.93 11.92
C VAL A 271 -14.67 -4.59 10.95
N ILE A 272 -15.24 -5.74 11.31
CA ILE A 272 -16.15 -6.54 10.49
C ILE A 272 -17.49 -6.75 11.19
N ASP A 273 -18.53 -6.90 10.38
CA ASP A 273 -19.89 -7.17 10.85
C ASP A 273 -20.14 -8.69 10.90
N ILE A 274 -19.92 -9.29 12.08
CA ILE A 274 -20.08 -10.74 12.30
C ILE A 274 -21.55 -11.17 12.18
N GLU A 275 -22.47 -10.31 12.62
CA GLU A 275 -23.90 -10.56 12.52
C GLU A 275 -24.36 -10.59 11.06
N HIS A 276 -23.86 -9.67 10.23
CA HIS A 276 -24.09 -9.68 8.80
C HIS A 276 -23.66 -11.01 8.15
N ILE A 277 -22.48 -11.54 8.48
CA ILE A 277 -22.02 -12.84 7.96
C ILE A 277 -23.05 -13.96 8.25
N ASN A 278 -23.49 -14.06 9.50
CA ASN A 278 -24.47 -15.08 9.92
C ASN A 278 -25.83 -14.86 9.25
N THR A 279 -26.32 -13.62 9.17
CA THR A 279 -27.58 -13.29 8.49
C THR A 279 -27.53 -13.61 7.00
N CYS A 280 -26.38 -13.38 6.34
CA CYS A 280 -26.16 -13.68 4.93
C CYS A 280 -26.18 -15.19 4.63
N LEU A 281 -25.73 -16.01 5.57
CA LEU A 281 -25.73 -17.46 5.46
C LEU A 281 -27.02 -18.09 6.01
N GLY A 282 -27.86 -17.28 6.67
CA GLY A 282 -29.15 -17.69 7.24
C GLY A 282 -29.01 -18.62 8.45
N ARG A 283 -27.81 -18.72 9.04
CA ARG A 283 -27.51 -19.59 10.19
C ARG A 283 -26.24 -19.12 10.90
N LYS A 284 -26.05 -19.58 12.13
CA LYS A 284 -24.88 -19.24 12.95
C LYS A 284 -23.68 -20.10 12.56
N VAL A 285 -22.72 -19.50 11.87
CA VAL A 285 -21.49 -20.15 11.37
C VAL A 285 -20.22 -19.52 11.93
N VAL A 286 -20.29 -18.25 12.35
CA VAL A 286 -19.17 -17.51 12.90
C VAL A 286 -19.58 -16.94 14.25
N ILE A 287 -18.74 -17.14 15.26
CA ILE A 287 -18.97 -16.63 16.62
C ILE A 287 -17.73 -15.93 17.16
N SER A 288 -17.92 -15.03 18.12
CA SER A 288 -16.81 -14.40 18.84
C SER A 288 -16.18 -15.36 19.85
N PHE A 289 -14.98 -15.02 20.30
CA PHE A 289 -14.31 -15.73 21.39
C PHE A 289 -15.13 -15.70 22.68
N GLU A 290 -15.75 -14.57 23.01
CA GLU A 290 -16.55 -14.40 24.22
C GLU A 290 -17.75 -15.35 24.21
N GLU A 291 -18.47 -15.44 23.08
CA GLU A 291 -19.59 -16.36 22.94
C GLU A 291 -19.13 -17.83 23.01
N PHE A 292 -18.01 -18.15 22.35
CA PHE A 292 -17.42 -19.49 22.44
C PHE A 292 -17.07 -19.86 23.89
N SER A 293 -16.52 -18.92 24.67
CA SER A 293 -16.19 -19.12 26.08
C SER A 293 -17.41 -19.41 26.94
N GLU A 294 -18.51 -18.70 26.69
CA GLU A 294 -19.80 -18.95 27.36
C GLU A 294 -20.37 -20.34 27.01
N ILE A 295 -20.36 -20.71 25.73
CA ILE A 295 -20.83 -22.03 25.26
C ILE A 295 -20.03 -23.16 25.91
N ARG A 296 -18.71 -22.98 26.04
CA ARG A 296 -17.81 -23.96 26.68
C ARG A 296 -17.78 -23.86 28.20
N LYS A 297 -18.61 -23.01 28.83
CA LYS A 297 -18.66 -22.80 30.28
C LYS A 297 -17.27 -22.51 30.88
N HIS A 298 -16.48 -21.71 30.17
CA HIS A 298 -15.08 -21.39 30.48
C HIS A 298 -14.11 -22.58 30.52
N HIS A 299 -14.53 -23.79 30.12
CA HIS A 299 -13.62 -24.92 29.90
C HIS A 299 -13.03 -24.85 28.49
N LEU A 300 -12.05 -23.96 28.34
CA LEU A 300 -11.40 -23.67 27.08
C LEU A 300 -10.25 -24.65 26.82
N HIS A 301 -10.52 -25.65 26.00
CA HIS A 301 -9.52 -26.60 25.51
C HIS A 301 -9.57 -26.71 23.99
N ILE A 302 -8.40 -26.65 23.36
CA ILE A 302 -8.20 -26.97 21.94
C ILE A 302 -7.71 -28.42 21.89
N ASP A 303 -8.60 -29.31 21.43
CA ASP A 303 -8.34 -30.76 21.39
C ASP A 303 -7.21 -31.09 20.40
N ARG A 304 -7.21 -30.44 19.22
CA ARG A 304 -6.17 -30.61 18.20
C ARG A 304 -5.74 -29.28 17.61
N PHE A 305 -4.43 -29.06 17.56
CA PHE A 305 -3.83 -27.90 16.93
C PHE A 305 -3.01 -28.35 15.72
N ILE A 306 -3.57 -28.15 14.52
CA ILE A 306 -3.00 -28.64 13.27
C ILE A 306 -2.30 -27.51 12.52
N CYS A 307 -1.01 -27.67 12.25
CA CYS A 307 -0.20 -26.74 11.48
C CYS A 307 -0.29 -27.05 9.98
N TYR A 308 -0.78 -26.07 9.20
CA TYR A 308 -0.69 -26.13 7.75
C TYR A 308 0.78 -26.08 7.29
N PHE A 309 1.55 -25.15 7.87
CA PHE A 309 2.98 -25.00 7.62
C PHE A 309 3.81 -25.58 8.76
N SER A 310 4.84 -26.33 8.41
CA SER A 310 5.86 -26.81 9.35
C SER A 310 7.12 -25.93 9.34
N LYS A 311 7.30 -25.09 8.31
CA LYS A 311 8.50 -24.27 8.10
C LYS A 311 8.15 -22.81 7.76
N PRO A 312 8.99 -21.83 8.19
CA PRO A 312 10.19 -22.00 9.00
C PRO A 312 9.86 -22.39 10.44
N ASP A 313 8.72 -21.92 10.95
CA ASP A 313 8.22 -22.23 12.29
C ASP A 313 6.87 -22.95 12.20
N PRO A 314 6.62 -23.98 13.04
CA PRO A 314 5.35 -24.70 13.06
C PRO A 314 4.18 -23.75 13.30
N CYS A 315 3.13 -23.88 12.48
CA CYS A 315 1.90 -23.09 12.54
C CYS A 315 2.08 -21.56 12.34
N TYR A 316 3.30 -21.04 12.16
CA TYR A 316 3.60 -19.60 12.21
C TYR A 316 3.10 -18.93 13.49
N VAL A 317 3.10 -19.66 14.61
CA VAL A 317 2.70 -19.13 15.92
C VAL A 317 3.94 -19.11 16.81
N ASP A 318 4.37 -17.91 17.18
CA ASP A 318 5.48 -17.73 18.10
C ASP A 318 5.08 -18.02 19.56
N ASP A 319 6.08 -18.11 20.43
CA ASP A 319 5.90 -18.36 21.85
C ASP A 319 5.05 -17.27 22.55
N GLU A 320 5.06 -16.03 22.04
CA GLU A 320 4.28 -14.93 22.58
C GLU A 320 2.78 -15.15 22.35
N HIS A 321 2.38 -15.54 21.14
CA HIS A 321 1.00 -15.87 20.80
C HIS A 321 0.52 -17.10 21.56
N ILE A 322 1.35 -18.13 21.71
CA ILE A 322 1.04 -19.29 22.57
C ILE A 322 0.82 -18.85 24.02
N LYS A 323 1.65 -17.94 24.54
CA LYS A 323 1.51 -17.38 25.89
C LYS A 323 0.22 -16.56 26.03
N LYS A 324 -0.14 -15.75 25.03
CA LYS A 324 -1.40 -14.99 25.00
C LYS A 324 -2.62 -15.92 25.06
N LEU A 325 -2.61 -17.02 24.29
CA LEU A 325 -3.66 -18.05 24.34
C LEU A 325 -3.76 -18.70 25.73
N LYS A 326 -2.63 -19.08 26.33
CA LYS A 326 -2.60 -19.65 27.69
C LYS A 326 -3.12 -18.68 28.74
N ASN A 327 -2.78 -17.38 28.64
CA ASN A 327 -3.26 -16.33 29.53
C ASN A 327 -4.78 -16.10 29.44
N LEU A 328 -5.41 -16.51 28.35
CA LEU A 328 -6.87 -16.54 28.21
C LEU A 328 -7.52 -17.77 28.87
N GLY A 329 -6.74 -18.64 29.51
CA GLY A 329 -7.21 -19.90 30.08
C GLY A 329 -7.39 -21.00 29.04
N ILE A 330 -6.90 -20.81 27.81
CA ILE A 330 -6.98 -21.83 26.75
C ILE A 330 -5.85 -22.83 26.96
N SER A 331 -6.24 -24.06 27.27
CA SER A 331 -5.33 -25.21 27.19
C SER A 331 -5.34 -25.78 25.77
N MET A 332 -4.21 -26.35 25.33
CA MET A 332 -4.09 -26.87 23.97
C MET A 332 -3.27 -28.16 23.95
N GLY A 333 -3.63 -29.08 23.05
CA GLY A 333 -2.83 -30.23 22.71
C GLY A 333 -1.47 -29.87 22.08
N LYS A 334 -0.70 -30.89 21.71
CA LYS A 334 0.56 -30.70 20.98
C LYS A 334 0.28 -30.16 19.58
N LEU A 335 1.18 -29.33 19.06
CA LEU A 335 1.15 -28.92 17.66
C LEU A 335 1.44 -30.10 16.73
N GLU A 336 0.55 -30.33 15.77
CA GLU A 336 0.60 -31.43 14.80
C GLU A 336 0.75 -30.87 13.39
N SER A 337 1.84 -31.18 12.69
CA SER A 337 2.01 -30.75 11.29
C SER A 337 1.18 -31.62 10.34
N ALA A 338 0.30 -31.00 9.54
CA ALA A 338 -0.44 -31.70 8.50
C ALA A 338 0.50 -32.22 7.39
N TRP A 339 1.51 -31.43 7.06
CA TRP A 339 2.54 -31.73 6.06
C TRP A 339 3.88 -31.12 6.45
N ASN A 340 4.94 -31.52 5.73
CA ASN A 340 6.23 -30.82 5.76
C ASN A 340 6.22 -29.66 4.76
N GLU A 341 5.39 -28.64 5.01
CA GLU A 341 5.12 -27.53 4.10
C GLU A 341 5.88 -26.25 4.51
N ASP A 342 6.48 -25.58 3.53
CA ASP A 342 7.19 -24.30 3.70
C ASP A 342 6.35 -23.14 3.15
N ALA A 343 6.02 -22.16 3.99
CA ALA A 343 5.21 -21.05 3.51
C ALA A 343 5.94 -20.09 2.56
N LYS A 344 7.26 -20.19 2.43
CA LYS A 344 8.01 -19.48 1.37
C LYS A 344 7.77 -20.09 -0.01
N LYS A 345 7.41 -21.38 -0.08
CA LYS A 345 7.15 -22.12 -1.32
C LYS A 345 5.94 -23.04 -1.16
N PRO A 346 4.73 -22.47 -0.94
CA PRO A 346 3.56 -23.27 -0.63
C PRO A 346 3.11 -24.09 -1.84
N THR A 347 3.06 -25.40 -1.68
CA THR A 347 2.54 -26.32 -2.70
C THR A 347 1.01 -26.23 -2.80
N GLY A 348 0.49 -26.46 -4.01
CA GLY A 348 -0.95 -26.46 -4.26
C GLY A 348 -1.64 -27.64 -3.59
N LYS A 349 -2.73 -27.38 -2.86
CA LYS A 349 -3.59 -28.40 -2.23
C LYS A 349 -5.02 -28.35 -2.78
N THR A 350 -5.66 -29.50 -2.80
CA THR A 350 -7.08 -29.67 -3.13
C THR A 350 -7.95 -29.69 -1.89
N VAL A 351 -9.27 -29.57 -2.04
CA VAL A 351 -10.21 -29.75 -0.92
C VAL A 351 -10.10 -31.15 -0.29
N SER A 352 -9.91 -32.19 -1.10
CA SER A 352 -9.73 -33.56 -0.61
C SER A 352 -8.50 -33.68 0.30
N ASP A 353 -7.41 -32.98 -0.04
CA ASP A 353 -6.23 -32.92 0.83
C ASP A 353 -6.54 -32.26 2.17
N ILE A 354 -7.34 -31.19 2.16
CA ILE A 354 -7.77 -30.50 3.40
C ILE A 354 -8.64 -31.44 4.24
N GLU A 355 -9.65 -32.06 3.65
CA GLU A 355 -10.54 -32.99 4.35
C GLU A 355 -9.75 -34.15 4.94
N SER A 356 -8.82 -34.76 4.20
CA SER A 356 -8.05 -35.91 4.69
C SER A 356 -7.15 -35.59 5.88
N LYS A 357 -6.61 -34.37 5.99
CA LYS A 357 -5.65 -33.99 7.04
C LYS A 357 -6.24 -33.23 8.20
N PHE A 358 -7.28 -32.43 7.96
CA PHE A 358 -7.88 -31.55 8.96
C PHE A 358 -9.23 -32.04 9.47
N SER A 359 -9.84 -33.05 8.83
CA SER A 359 -11.03 -33.68 9.40
C SER A 359 -10.70 -34.32 10.74
N SER A 360 -11.58 -34.06 11.70
CA SER A 360 -11.47 -34.55 13.05
C SER A 360 -12.86 -34.68 13.64
N ASN A 361 -13.05 -35.66 14.51
CA ASN A 361 -14.27 -35.79 15.31
C ASN A 361 -14.20 -35.01 16.62
N GLU A 362 -13.07 -34.40 16.94
CA GLU A 362 -12.91 -33.58 18.15
C GLU A 362 -13.81 -32.35 18.17
N ASP A 363 -14.14 -31.83 19.35
CA ASP A 363 -15.03 -30.68 19.49
C ASP A 363 -14.39 -29.39 18.98
N VAL A 364 -13.16 -29.12 19.36
CA VAL A 364 -12.43 -27.89 19.09
C VAL A 364 -11.13 -28.22 18.39
N VAL A 365 -11.04 -27.79 17.13
CA VAL A 365 -9.81 -27.88 16.33
C VAL A 365 -9.29 -26.47 16.11
N ALA A 366 -7.99 -26.26 16.24
CA ALA A 366 -7.32 -25.04 15.77
C ALA A 366 -6.49 -25.38 14.53
N VAL A 367 -6.48 -24.45 13.59
CA VAL A 367 -5.55 -24.49 12.45
C VAL A 367 -4.63 -23.29 12.58
N GLY A 368 -3.33 -23.51 12.38
CA GLY A 368 -2.32 -22.44 12.42
C GLY A 368 -2.54 -21.39 11.33
N ASP A 369 -1.64 -20.42 11.24
CA ASP A 369 -1.76 -19.37 10.22
C ASP A 369 -1.76 -19.98 8.80
N ILE A 370 -2.79 -19.64 8.02
CA ILE A 370 -3.00 -20.08 6.64
C ILE A 370 -3.00 -18.92 5.64
N PHE A 371 -2.48 -17.75 6.01
CA PHE A 371 -2.37 -16.60 5.12
C PHE A 371 -1.66 -16.96 3.80
N PHE A 372 -0.58 -17.74 3.87
CA PHE A 372 0.17 -18.18 2.69
C PHE A 372 -0.36 -19.47 2.04
N ALA A 373 -1.41 -20.09 2.59
CA ALA A 373 -1.90 -21.38 2.10
C ALA A 373 -2.33 -21.32 0.63
N ASN A 374 -1.86 -22.26 -0.18
CA ASN A 374 -2.18 -22.36 -1.60
C ASN A 374 -3.19 -23.49 -1.82
N VAL A 375 -4.47 -23.21 -1.56
CA VAL A 375 -5.57 -24.18 -1.66
C VAL A 375 -6.53 -23.71 -2.73
N GLU A 376 -6.78 -24.52 -3.77
CA GLU A 376 -7.79 -24.28 -4.81
C GLU A 376 -7.84 -22.81 -5.26
N LYS A 377 -6.66 -22.25 -5.62
CA LYS A 377 -6.44 -20.80 -5.75
C LYS A 377 -7.49 -20.08 -6.60
N GLU A 378 -7.92 -20.68 -7.71
CA GLU A 378 -8.92 -20.11 -8.61
C GLU A 378 -10.30 -20.06 -7.97
N TRP A 379 -10.67 -21.11 -7.23
CA TRP A 379 -11.94 -21.19 -6.54
C TRP A 379 -11.99 -20.26 -5.32
N VAL A 380 -10.94 -20.22 -4.50
CA VAL A 380 -10.89 -19.39 -3.29
C VAL A 380 -10.86 -17.89 -3.63
N ASN A 381 -10.14 -17.50 -4.69
CA ASN A 381 -9.98 -16.10 -5.06
C ASN A 381 -11.03 -15.60 -6.07
N GLN A 382 -12.04 -16.40 -6.41
CA GLN A 382 -13.09 -15.98 -7.33
C GLN A 382 -13.87 -14.77 -6.77
N PRO A 383 -14.43 -13.91 -7.64
CA PRO A 383 -15.28 -12.80 -7.20
C PRO A 383 -16.44 -13.27 -6.33
N GLY A 384 -16.66 -12.63 -5.18
CA GLY A 384 -17.67 -13.03 -4.19
C GLY A 384 -17.26 -14.19 -3.27
N GLY A 385 -16.11 -14.83 -3.50
CA GLY A 385 -15.56 -15.87 -2.63
C GLY A 385 -16.18 -17.26 -2.82
N PRO A 386 -15.67 -18.28 -2.11
CA PRO A 386 -16.02 -19.69 -2.33
C PRO A 386 -17.28 -20.16 -1.59
N ILE A 387 -17.80 -19.37 -0.64
CA ILE A 387 -18.93 -19.76 0.22
C ILE A 387 -20.24 -19.27 -0.39
N ALA A 388 -21.24 -20.14 -0.49
CA ALA A 388 -22.56 -19.77 -0.99
C ALA A 388 -23.32 -18.87 0.02
N HIS A 389 -23.81 -17.71 -0.41
CA HIS A 389 -24.55 -16.76 0.43
C HIS A 389 -25.56 -15.94 -0.39
N LYS A 390 -26.56 -15.33 0.29
CA LYS A 390 -27.61 -14.52 -0.37
C LYS A 390 -27.28 -13.02 -0.50
N CYS A 391 -26.26 -12.54 0.21
CA CYS A 391 -25.87 -11.14 0.21
C CYS A 391 -25.02 -10.76 -1.00
N GLN A 392 -24.89 -9.45 -1.28
CA GLN A 392 -23.95 -8.95 -2.28
C GLN A 392 -22.49 -9.19 -1.87
N THR A 393 -22.20 -9.07 -0.57
CA THR A 393 -20.89 -9.37 0.01
C THR A 393 -21.09 -10.11 1.32
N LEU A 394 -20.30 -11.17 1.54
CA LEU A 394 -20.32 -11.91 2.80
C LEU A 394 -19.67 -11.15 3.96
N ILE A 395 -18.49 -10.57 3.75
CA ILE A 395 -17.74 -9.85 4.79
C ILE A 395 -17.86 -8.35 4.57
N GLU A 396 -18.62 -7.68 5.43
CA GLU A 396 -18.76 -6.23 5.41
C GLU A 396 -18.01 -5.56 6.57
N PRO A 397 -17.63 -4.28 6.43
CA PRO A 397 -17.17 -3.52 7.59
C PRO A 397 -18.26 -3.35 8.63
N SER A 398 -17.86 -3.08 9.87
CA SER A 398 -18.82 -2.74 10.93
C SER A 398 -19.69 -1.53 10.55
N ARG A 399 -20.88 -1.44 11.14
CA ARG A 399 -21.84 -0.35 10.89
C ARG A 399 -21.21 1.04 11.06
N LEU A 400 -20.38 1.23 12.08
CA LEU A 400 -19.71 2.51 12.35
C LEU A 400 -18.76 2.90 11.22
N ILE A 401 -18.01 1.93 10.68
CA ILE A 401 -17.09 2.16 9.56
C ILE A 401 -17.89 2.49 8.29
N LYS A 402 -18.95 1.72 7.99
CA LYS A 402 -19.83 1.98 6.83
C LYS A 402 -20.41 3.39 6.86
N LEU A 403 -20.99 3.80 7.99
CA LEU A 403 -21.59 5.12 8.16
C LEU A 403 -20.55 6.24 8.07
N THR A 404 -19.36 6.04 8.64
CA THR A 404 -18.27 7.03 8.59
C THR A 404 -17.76 7.21 7.16
N ALA A 405 -17.56 6.11 6.43
CA ALA A 405 -17.17 6.17 5.03
C ALA A 405 -18.24 6.83 4.15
N GLN A 406 -19.53 6.57 4.41
CA GLN A 406 -20.63 7.26 3.72
C GLN A 406 -20.60 8.77 3.94
N ARG A 407 -20.36 9.22 5.17
CA ARG A 407 -20.20 10.66 5.48
C ARG A 407 -19.00 11.26 4.78
N PHE A 408 -17.87 10.54 4.74
CA PHE A 408 -16.69 10.98 4.00
C PHE A 408 -16.99 11.15 2.51
N ILE A 409 -17.63 10.16 1.89
CA ILE A 409 -18.04 10.23 0.48
C ILE A 409 -18.97 11.42 0.25
N GLN A 410 -19.99 11.60 1.09
CA GLN A 410 -20.96 12.71 0.97
C GLN A 410 -20.29 14.09 1.12
N THR A 411 -19.27 14.19 1.96
CA THR A 411 -18.61 15.47 2.28
C THR A 411 -17.56 15.84 1.22
N PHE A 412 -16.72 14.88 0.80
CA PHE A 412 -15.51 15.19 0.03
C PHE A 412 -15.51 14.67 -1.41
N LEU A 413 -16.29 13.63 -1.73
CA LEU A 413 -16.17 12.92 -3.01
C LEU A 413 -17.40 13.08 -3.91
N GLY A 414 -18.59 13.10 -3.33
CA GLY A 414 -19.85 13.07 -4.06
C GLY A 414 -20.14 11.71 -4.71
N LYS A 415 -21.10 11.68 -5.64
CA LYS A 415 -21.61 10.44 -6.26
C LYS A 415 -20.75 9.89 -7.40
N ASN A 416 -19.91 10.72 -8.03
CA ASN A 416 -19.12 10.37 -9.20
C ASN A 416 -17.62 10.56 -8.90
N TYR A 417 -17.03 9.56 -8.27
CA TYR A 417 -15.61 9.55 -7.91
C TYR A 417 -14.96 8.23 -8.32
N MET A 418 -13.63 8.26 -8.48
CA MET A 418 -12.81 7.07 -8.70
C MET A 418 -11.86 6.89 -7.52
N ALA A 419 -11.71 5.66 -7.04
CA ALA A 419 -10.85 5.35 -5.91
C ALA A 419 -9.61 4.58 -6.36
N PHE A 420 -8.43 5.06 -5.98
CA PHE A 420 -7.16 4.36 -6.22
C PHE A 420 -6.46 4.04 -4.89
N HIS A 421 -5.75 2.93 -4.89
CA HIS A 421 -4.79 2.60 -3.85
C HIS A 421 -3.40 2.66 -4.46
N PHE A 422 -2.61 3.61 -3.99
CA PHE A 422 -1.26 3.84 -4.49
C PHE A 422 -0.27 3.48 -3.41
N ARG A 423 0.32 2.28 -3.51
CA ARG A 423 1.25 1.76 -2.52
C ARG A 423 2.69 2.14 -2.91
N ARG A 424 3.39 2.82 -2.02
CA ARG A 424 4.75 3.36 -2.24
C ARG A 424 5.76 2.73 -1.31
N HIS A 425 5.83 3.23 -0.08
CA HIS A 425 6.91 3.09 0.90
C HIS A 425 7.73 1.76 0.84
N GLY A 426 7.49 0.82 1.76
CA GLY A 426 8.23 -0.45 1.83
C GLY A 426 7.96 -1.39 0.64
N PHE A 427 7.04 -1.01 -0.25
CA PHE A 427 6.60 -1.81 -1.37
C PHE A 427 7.57 -1.76 -2.56
N LEU A 428 8.37 -0.69 -2.68
CA LEU A 428 9.43 -0.60 -3.69
C LEU A 428 10.38 -1.80 -3.62
N LYS A 429 10.86 -2.15 -2.42
CA LYS A 429 11.75 -3.30 -2.22
C LYS A 429 11.10 -4.61 -2.66
N PHE A 430 9.81 -4.77 -2.37
CA PHE A 430 9.04 -5.95 -2.74
C PHE A 430 8.88 -6.06 -4.27
N CYS A 431 8.55 -4.96 -4.94
CA CYS A 431 8.37 -4.96 -6.39
C CYS A 431 9.67 -5.07 -7.19
N ASN A 432 10.78 -4.54 -6.68
CA ASN A 432 12.09 -4.67 -7.32
C ASN A 432 12.59 -6.12 -7.38
N ALA A 433 12.06 -7.00 -6.53
CA ALA A 433 12.33 -8.44 -6.58
C ALA A 433 11.50 -9.19 -7.64
N LYS A 434 10.56 -8.50 -8.34
CA LYS A 434 9.69 -9.08 -9.38
C LYS A 434 10.10 -8.59 -10.77
N GLN A 435 9.82 -9.40 -11.79
CA GLN A 435 10.08 -9.08 -13.20
C GLN A 435 8.81 -9.33 -14.04
N PRO A 436 8.23 -8.29 -14.69
CA PRO A 436 8.57 -6.88 -14.56
C PRO A 436 8.30 -6.35 -13.13
N SER A 437 8.96 -5.25 -12.76
CA SER A 437 8.69 -4.59 -11.47
C SER A 437 7.22 -4.18 -11.40
N CYS A 438 6.57 -4.47 -10.28
CA CYS A 438 5.22 -4.00 -10.01
C CYS A 438 5.17 -2.56 -9.45
N PHE A 439 6.29 -1.83 -9.47
CA PHE A 439 6.35 -0.47 -8.93
C PHE A 439 6.28 0.56 -10.06
N TYR A 440 5.16 1.27 -10.15
CA TYR A 440 4.97 2.30 -11.17
C TYR A 440 5.59 3.64 -10.73
N PRO A 441 6.48 4.27 -11.52
CA PRO A 441 6.89 5.66 -11.30
C PRO A 441 5.69 6.60 -11.31
N ILE A 442 5.77 7.70 -10.54
CA ILE A 442 4.66 8.67 -10.40
C ILE A 442 4.17 9.22 -11.76
N PRO A 443 5.04 9.58 -12.72
CA PRO A 443 4.60 9.98 -14.06
C PRO A 443 3.78 8.92 -14.81
N GLN A 444 4.17 7.64 -14.68
CA GLN A 444 3.45 6.54 -15.32
C GLN A 444 2.10 6.28 -14.67
N ALA A 445 2.06 6.35 -13.33
CA ALA A 445 0.83 6.23 -12.57
C ALA A 445 -0.14 7.37 -12.93
N ALA A 446 0.35 8.62 -13.00
CA ALA A 446 -0.44 9.77 -13.42
C ALA A 446 -1.04 9.57 -14.82
N ASP A 447 -0.26 9.07 -15.79
CA ASP A 447 -0.74 8.82 -17.16
C ASP A 447 -1.84 7.74 -17.22
N CYS A 448 -1.74 6.59 -16.52
CA CYS A 448 -2.87 5.62 -16.47
C CYS A 448 -4.08 6.24 -15.75
N ILE A 449 -3.88 6.97 -14.64
CA ILE A 449 -5.00 7.59 -13.91
C ILE A 449 -5.74 8.59 -14.81
N ILE A 450 -5.04 9.46 -15.55
CA ILE A 450 -5.66 10.44 -16.45
C ILE A 450 -6.48 9.74 -17.53
N ARG A 451 -5.93 8.71 -18.18
CA ARG A 451 -6.66 7.93 -19.19
C ARG A 451 -7.92 7.28 -18.62
N MET A 452 -7.86 6.79 -17.39
CA MET A 452 -9.00 6.18 -16.69
C MET A 452 -10.06 7.22 -16.33
N VAL A 453 -9.65 8.38 -15.83
CA VAL A 453 -10.55 9.49 -15.50
C VAL A 453 -11.24 10.04 -16.74
N GLU A 454 -10.49 10.22 -17.84
CA GLU A 454 -11.03 10.65 -19.12
C GLU A 454 -12.06 9.65 -19.66
N ARG A 455 -11.71 8.36 -19.69
CA ARG A 455 -12.62 7.29 -20.16
C ARG A 455 -13.88 7.18 -19.30
N ALA A 456 -13.75 7.30 -17.98
CA ALA A 456 -14.86 7.15 -17.05
C ALA A 456 -15.65 8.44 -16.81
N ASN A 457 -15.20 9.57 -17.36
CA ASN A 457 -15.77 10.91 -17.13
C ASN A 457 -16.00 11.20 -15.64
N VAL A 458 -14.94 11.04 -14.84
CA VAL A 458 -14.98 11.19 -13.38
C VAL A 458 -14.53 12.59 -12.96
N ALA A 459 -15.20 13.14 -11.95
CA ALA A 459 -14.94 14.51 -11.47
C ALA A 459 -13.92 14.58 -10.31
N VAL A 460 -13.81 13.53 -9.49
CA VAL A 460 -12.98 13.53 -8.27
C VAL A 460 -12.26 12.19 -8.11
N ILE A 461 -11.01 12.24 -7.66
CA ILE A 461 -10.25 11.04 -7.31
C ILE A 461 -10.12 10.96 -5.78
N TYR A 462 -10.46 9.81 -5.21
CA TYR A 462 -10.02 9.41 -3.87
C TYR A 462 -8.73 8.60 -3.97
N LEU A 463 -7.72 8.98 -3.19
CA LEU A 463 -6.43 8.29 -3.12
C LEU A 463 -6.17 7.75 -1.72
N SER A 464 -6.15 6.42 -1.60
CA SER A 464 -5.59 5.72 -0.45
C SER A 464 -4.11 5.46 -0.70
N THR A 465 -3.21 5.98 0.13
CA THR A 465 -1.76 5.86 -0.12
C THR A 465 -0.94 5.96 1.16
N ASP A 466 0.22 5.31 1.14
CA ASP A 466 1.33 5.48 2.09
C ASP A 466 2.49 6.28 1.48
N ALA A 467 2.24 6.99 0.38
CA ALA A 467 3.19 7.89 -0.26
C ALA A 467 3.61 9.04 0.68
N ALA A 468 4.87 9.47 0.56
CA ALA A 468 5.33 10.70 1.21
C ALA A 468 4.62 11.93 0.62
N GLU A 469 4.59 13.05 1.36
CA GLU A 469 4.00 14.31 0.89
C GLU A 469 4.58 14.79 -0.44
N SER A 470 5.88 14.61 -0.67
CA SER A 470 6.55 14.97 -1.92
C SER A 470 6.05 14.13 -3.10
N GLU A 471 5.83 12.83 -2.90
CA GLU A 471 5.29 11.93 -3.92
C GLU A 471 3.82 12.23 -4.21
N TYR A 472 3.02 12.48 -3.17
CA TYR A 472 1.63 12.90 -3.30
C TYR A 472 1.51 14.22 -4.05
N GLY A 473 2.31 15.22 -3.68
CA GLY A 473 2.35 16.53 -4.33
C GLY A 473 2.76 16.45 -5.79
N LEU A 474 3.76 15.62 -6.12
CA LEU A 474 4.15 15.37 -7.51
C LEU A 474 3.00 14.73 -8.29
N LEU A 475 2.36 13.68 -7.76
CA LEU A 475 1.21 13.05 -8.41
C LEU A 475 0.09 14.07 -8.66
N GLN A 476 -0.26 14.86 -7.64
CA GLN A 476 -1.28 15.90 -7.74
C GLN A 476 -0.97 16.93 -8.84
N SER A 477 0.29 17.34 -8.97
CA SER A 477 0.73 18.28 -10.00
C SER A 477 0.60 17.75 -11.43
N LEU A 478 0.71 16.42 -11.60
CA LEU A 478 0.65 15.76 -12.91
C LEU A 478 -0.77 15.41 -13.35
N LEU A 479 -1.74 15.34 -12.43
CA LEU A 479 -3.13 15.02 -12.72
C LEU A 479 -3.87 16.21 -13.34
N VAL A 480 -3.55 16.51 -14.60
CA VAL A 480 -4.16 17.60 -15.39
C VAL A 480 -4.80 17.02 -16.64
N LEU A 481 -6.11 17.23 -16.80
CA LEU A 481 -6.88 16.84 -17.97
C LEU A 481 -7.44 18.09 -18.66
N ASN A 482 -7.17 18.27 -19.96
CA ASN A 482 -7.61 19.43 -20.74
C ASN A 482 -7.26 20.79 -20.09
N GLY A 483 -6.08 20.88 -19.47
CA GLY A 483 -5.61 22.09 -18.79
C GLY A 483 -6.23 22.35 -17.42
N LYS A 484 -7.08 21.45 -16.91
CA LYS A 484 -7.68 21.54 -15.57
C LYS A 484 -7.09 20.47 -14.65
N SER A 485 -6.72 20.86 -13.44
CA SER A 485 -6.29 19.90 -12.41
C SER A 485 -7.48 19.04 -11.99
N ILE A 486 -7.29 17.72 -11.91
CA ILE A 486 -8.27 16.79 -11.39
C ILE A 486 -8.17 16.82 -9.85
N PRO A 487 -9.26 17.08 -9.11
CA PRO A 487 -9.26 17.03 -7.66
C PRO A 487 -8.78 15.67 -7.13
N LEU A 488 -7.66 15.69 -6.40
CA LEU A 488 -7.10 14.54 -5.71
C LEU A 488 -7.38 14.68 -4.21
N VAL A 489 -8.25 13.81 -3.70
CA VAL A 489 -8.68 13.80 -2.30
C VAL A 489 -8.05 12.62 -1.59
N ARG A 490 -7.37 12.88 -0.48
CA ARG A 490 -6.96 11.86 0.48
C ARG A 490 -7.69 12.09 1.80
N ARG A 491 -7.75 11.07 2.64
CA ARG A 491 -8.25 11.22 4.01
C ARG A 491 -7.43 12.31 4.71
N PRO A 492 -8.05 13.38 5.24
CA PRO A 492 -7.31 14.43 5.93
C PRO A 492 -6.61 13.84 7.17
N PRO A 493 -5.46 14.41 7.57
CA PRO A 493 -4.87 14.09 8.86
C PRO A 493 -5.86 14.43 9.99
N ARG A 494 -5.73 13.73 11.12
CA ARG A 494 -6.62 13.89 12.28
C ARG A 494 -6.70 15.38 12.66
N ASN A 495 -7.91 15.92 12.67
CA ASN A 495 -8.19 17.26 13.16
C ASN A 495 -9.50 17.22 13.96
N LEU A 496 -9.46 17.71 15.21
CA LEU A 496 -10.64 17.77 16.09
C LEU A 496 -11.77 18.65 15.52
N ALA A 497 -11.48 19.52 14.56
CA ALA A 497 -12.47 20.36 13.89
C ALA A 497 -13.28 19.61 12.82
N GLU A 498 -12.79 18.47 12.33
CA GLU A 498 -13.46 17.69 11.29
C GLU A 498 -14.63 16.89 11.89
N LYS A 499 -15.82 16.98 11.28
CA LYS A 499 -17.03 16.31 11.79
C LYS A 499 -17.36 14.99 11.10
N TRP A 500 -16.64 14.66 10.02
CA TRP A 500 -16.97 13.48 9.20
C TRP A 500 -16.72 12.16 9.94
N ASP A 501 -15.74 12.11 10.85
CA ASP A 501 -15.38 10.97 11.70
C ASP A 501 -15.97 11.04 13.12
N ALA A 502 -16.85 12.01 13.40
CA ALA A 502 -17.44 12.22 14.73
C ALA A 502 -18.16 10.99 15.31
N LEU A 503 -18.63 10.06 14.45
CA LEU A 503 -19.19 8.78 14.91
C LEU A 503 -18.15 7.92 15.63
N LEU A 504 -16.92 7.87 15.12
CA LEU A 504 -15.84 7.11 15.73
C LEU A 504 -15.46 7.72 17.07
N TYR A 505 -15.39 9.06 17.14
CA TYR A 505 -15.08 9.80 18.36
C TYR A 505 -16.09 9.52 19.48
N ARG A 506 -17.40 9.58 19.16
CA ARG A 506 -18.46 9.28 20.14
C ARG A 506 -18.41 7.85 20.69
N HIS A 507 -17.75 6.94 20.00
CA HIS A 507 -17.57 5.55 20.41
C HIS A 507 -16.14 5.26 20.92
N GLY A 508 -15.27 6.27 21.01
CA GLY A 508 -13.90 6.14 21.51
C GLY A 508 -13.00 5.24 20.66
N ILE A 509 -13.25 5.15 19.34
CA ILE A 509 -12.51 4.29 18.40
C ILE A 509 -11.85 5.08 17.26
N GLU A 510 -11.79 6.41 17.35
CA GLU A 510 -11.22 7.28 16.32
C GLU A 510 -9.70 7.13 16.19
N GLY A 511 -9.01 6.84 17.30
CA GLY A 511 -7.57 6.57 17.33
C GLY A 511 -7.19 5.13 17.00
N ASP A 512 -8.17 4.25 16.76
CA ASP A 512 -7.93 2.84 16.51
C ASP A 512 -7.36 2.65 15.09
N SER A 513 -6.12 2.18 15.02
CA SER A 513 -5.40 1.95 13.75
C SER A 513 -6.12 0.92 12.87
N GLN A 514 -6.82 -0.05 13.48
CA GLN A 514 -7.56 -1.11 12.78
C GLN A 514 -8.78 -0.53 12.06
N VAL A 515 -9.51 0.32 12.76
CA VAL A 515 -10.68 1.04 12.22
C VAL A 515 -10.27 1.97 11.09
N SER A 516 -9.16 2.70 11.29
CA SER A 516 -8.58 3.56 10.26
C SER A 516 -8.23 2.83 8.97
N LEU A 517 -7.51 1.70 9.08
CA LEU A 517 -7.13 0.88 7.93
C LEU A 517 -8.36 0.32 7.20
N ARG A 518 -9.38 -0.10 7.95
CA ARG A 518 -10.61 -0.65 7.36
C ARG A 518 -11.44 0.41 6.64
N ILE A 519 -11.48 1.64 7.14
CA ILE A 519 -12.10 2.76 6.41
C ILE A 519 -11.38 3.01 5.09
N GLN A 520 -10.04 3.06 5.10
CA GLN A 520 -9.25 3.23 3.87
C GLN A 520 -9.51 2.09 2.86
N LEU A 521 -9.51 0.85 3.34
CA LEU A 521 -9.80 -0.33 2.52
C LEU A 521 -11.21 -0.29 1.93
N PHE A 522 -12.21 0.12 2.72
CA PHE A 522 -13.60 0.20 2.26
C PHE A 522 -13.84 1.35 1.26
N LEU A 523 -13.21 2.51 1.48
CA LEU A 523 -13.28 3.64 0.53
C LEU A 523 -12.59 3.31 -0.81
N HIS A 524 -11.55 2.47 -0.79
CA HIS A 524 -10.87 2.00 -1.99
C HIS A 524 -11.63 0.86 -2.69
N CYS A 525 -12.04 -0.15 -1.92
CA CYS A 525 -12.71 -1.33 -2.40
C CYS A 525 -14.07 -1.43 -1.73
N ASN A 526 -15.16 -1.28 -2.49
CA ASN A 526 -16.47 -1.81 -2.08
C ASN A 526 -16.43 -3.35 -2.11
N ASN A 527 -15.62 -3.91 -1.21
CA ASN A 527 -15.37 -5.30 -0.87
C ASN A 527 -14.62 -6.22 -1.85
N TYR A 528 -14.36 -5.86 -3.12
CA TYR A 528 -13.60 -6.75 -4.03
C TYR A 528 -12.80 -6.03 -5.13
N CYS A 529 -11.73 -5.31 -4.80
CA CYS A 529 -10.65 -5.05 -5.78
C CYS A 529 -9.35 -5.66 -5.25
N TYR A 530 -8.99 -6.84 -5.77
CA TYR A 530 -7.64 -7.38 -5.70
C TYR A 530 -6.88 -7.02 -6.99
N THR A 531 -6.82 -5.74 -7.29
CA THR A 531 -5.90 -5.20 -8.30
C THR A 531 -5.03 -4.18 -7.59
N GLN A 532 -3.86 -4.66 -7.14
CA GLN A 532 -2.72 -3.79 -6.92
C GLN A 532 -2.32 -3.27 -8.30
N VAL A 533 -2.50 -1.97 -8.52
CA VAL A 533 -1.68 -1.24 -9.50
C VAL A 533 -0.43 -0.81 -8.76
#